data_AF-A0A0C3Q0H8-F1
#
_entry.id   AF-A0A0C3Q0H8-F1
#
_cell.length_a   1.000
_cell.length_b   1.000
_cell.length_c   1.000
_cell.angle_alpha   90.00
_cell.angle_beta   90.00
_cell.angle_gamma   90.00
#
_symmetry.space_group_name_H-M   'P 1'
#
loop_
_entity.id
_entity.type
_entity.pdbx_description
1 polymer ?
#
loop_
_entity_poly.entity_id
_entity_poly.type
_entity_poly.pdbx_seq_one_letter_code
_entity_poly.pdbx_strand_id
1 'polypeptide(L)'
;MVQRLEWEYADATSSYTRAEEIYARIGKKSDQANALYWLGEVQRFESKYADATSSYTRAEEIYARIGKKSDQANALYWLGEVQRLESKYADATSSYTRAEEIYARIGKESDQADALYWLGTVQRLESKYADATSSYTYGRPEPPGLPESRAVPELGSLAGPQKGDHPSSPPATISSTTS
;
A
#
# COMPACT_ATOMS: atom_id res chain seq x y z
N MET A 1 -26.56 15.42 13.17
CA MET A 1 -25.98 15.80 11.87
C MET A 1 -24.96 14.77 11.39
N VAL A 2 -24.03 14.31 12.23
CA VAL A 2 -23.02 13.26 11.88
C VAL A 2 -23.65 11.95 11.34
N GLN A 3 -24.64 11.39 12.03
CA GLN A 3 -25.32 10.15 11.60
C GLN A 3 -25.99 10.23 10.21
N ARG A 4 -26.40 11.43 9.78
CA ARG A 4 -27.04 11.63 8.46
C ARG A 4 -25.99 11.55 7.35
N LEU A 5 -24.81 12.12 7.58
CA LEU A 5 -23.71 12.08 6.62
C LEU A 5 -23.14 10.66 6.49
N GLU A 6 -22.97 9.95 7.60
CA GLU A 6 -22.54 8.54 7.59
C GLU A 6 -23.52 7.65 6.80
N TRP A 7 -24.83 7.90 6.94
CA TRP A 7 -25.85 7.17 6.18
C TRP A 7 -25.84 7.52 4.69
N GLU A 8 -25.69 8.80 4.33
CA GLU A 8 -25.59 9.26 2.94
C GLU A 8 -24.33 8.69 2.24
N TYR A 9 -23.19 8.60 2.93
CA TYR A 9 -21.97 7.98 2.38
C TYR A 9 -22.07 6.46 2.22
N ALA A 10 -22.70 5.77 3.18
CA ALA A 10 -22.94 4.33 3.08
C ALA A 10 -23.84 3.99 1.88
N ASP A 11 -24.89 4.77 1.65
CA ASP A 11 -25.80 4.59 0.52
C ASP A 11 -25.11 4.87 -0.82
N ALA A 12 -24.29 5.92 -0.88
CA ALA A 12 -23.47 6.24 -2.06
C ALA A 12 -22.46 5.12 -2.37
N THR A 13 -21.76 4.61 -1.35
CA THR A 13 -20.78 3.51 -1.49
C THR A 13 -21.44 2.25 -2.06
N SER A 14 -22.60 1.87 -1.52
CA SER A 14 -23.39 0.72 -1.99
C SER A 14 -23.82 0.91 -3.45
N SER A 15 -24.34 2.09 -3.78
CA SER A 15 -24.81 2.44 -5.12
C SER A 15 -23.69 2.38 -6.17
N TYR A 16 -22.52 2.97 -5.89
CA TYR A 16 -21.39 2.95 -6.82
C TYR A 16 -20.76 1.56 -6.96
N THR A 17 -20.69 0.79 -5.87
CA THR A 17 -20.22 -0.61 -5.93
C THR A 17 -21.14 -1.43 -6.84
N ARG A 18 -22.45 -1.30 -6.65
CA ARG A 18 -23.42 -2.02 -7.48
C ARG A 18 -23.37 -1.59 -8.95
N ALA A 19 -23.20 -0.29 -9.20
CA ALA A 19 -23.04 0.24 -10.55
C ALA A 19 -21.78 -0.33 -11.22
N GLU A 20 -20.65 -0.38 -10.51
CA GLU A 20 -19.39 -0.97 -10.99
C GLU A 20 -19.57 -2.41 -11.45
N GLU A 21 -20.18 -3.26 -10.61
CA GLU A 21 -20.44 -4.67 -10.94
C GLU A 21 -21.31 -4.82 -12.19
N ILE A 22 -22.37 -4.01 -12.30
CA ILE A 22 -23.29 -4.05 -13.44
C ILE A 22 -22.54 -3.64 -14.70
N TYR A 23 -21.84 -2.51 -14.68
CA TYR A 23 -21.09 -2.00 -15.83
C TYR A 23 -19.95 -2.94 -16.25
N ALA A 24 -19.29 -3.59 -15.29
CA ALA A 24 -18.30 -4.63 -15.53
C ALA A 24 -18.92 -5.80 -16.31
N ARG A 25 -20.07 -6.31 -15.85
CA ARG A 25 -20.78 -7.44 -16.46
C ARG A 25 -21.30 -7.14 -17.86
N ILE A 26 -21.79 -5.93 -18.11
CA ILE A 26 -22.31 -5.53 -19.44
C ILE A 26 -21.24 -4.94 -20.37
N GLY A 27 -19.97 -4.91 -19.95
CA GLY A 27 -18.85 -4.48 -20.78
C GLY A 27 -18.73 -2.96 -20.99
N LYS A 28 -19.46 -2.14 -20.24
CA LYS A 28 -19.40 -0.67 -20.34
C LYS A 28 -18.21 -0.12 -19.56
N LYS A 29 -17.01 -0.23 -20.13
CA LYS A 29 -15.74 0.12 -19.47
C LYS A 29 -15.63 1.56 -18.99
N SER A 30 -16.10 2.53 -19.78
CA SER A 30 -16.12 3.93 -19.35
C SER A 30 -16.97 4.13 -18.09
N ASP A 31 -18.16 3.54 -18.05
CA ASP A 31 -19.08 3.71 -16.92
C ASP A 31 -18.61 2.93 -15.69
N GLN A 32 -17.97 1.76 -15.90
CA GLN A 32 -17.30 1.01 -14.85
C GLN A 32 -16.19 1.86 -14.17
N ALA A 33 -15.33 2.50 -14.97
CA ALA A 33 -14.28 3.36 -14.45
C ALA A 33 -14.82 4.59 -13.71
N ASN A 34 -15.89 5.21 -14.24
CA ASN A 34 -16.56 6.32 -13.56
C ASN A 34 -17.13 5.90 -12.21
N ALA A 35 -17.77 4.73 -12.12
CA ALA A 35 -18.29 4.21 -10.86
C ALA A 35 -17.16 4.00 -9.82
N LEU A 36 -16.02 3.44 -10.25
CA LEU A 36 -14.84 3.28 -9.41
C LEU A 36 -14.24 4.62 -8.96
N TYR A 37 -14.15 5.59 -9.86
CA TYR A 37 -13.65 6.92 -9.53
C TYR A 37 -14.49 7.58 -8.43
N TRP A 38 -15.82 7.57 -8.58
CA TRP A 38 -16.71 8.15 -7.58
C TRP A 38 -16.78 7.36 -6.28
N LEU A 39 -16.62 6.03 -6.34
CA LEU A 39 -16.44 5.21 -5.15
C LEU A 39 -15.18 5.62 -4.38
N GLY A 40 -14.08 5.87 -5.09
CA GLY A 40 -12.84 6.39 -4.52
C GLY A 40 -13.05 7.75 -3.83
N GLU A 41 -13.79 8.66 -4.45
CA GLU A 41 -14.12 9.97 -3.85
C GLU A 41 -14.89 9.82 -2.54
N VAL A 42 -15.94 8.98 -2.53
CA VAL A 42 -16.72 8.72 -1.31
C VAL A 42 -15.84 8.13 -0.21
N GLN A 43 -15.02 7.13 -0.54
CA GLN A 43 -14.09 6.49 0.40
C GLN A 43 -13.06 7.49 0.95
N ARG A 44 -12.56 8.40 0.11
CA ARG A 44 -11.65 9.48 0.53
C ARG A 44 -12.33 10.42 1.53
N PHE A 45 -13.57 10.83 1.28
CA PHE A 45 -14.34 11.66 2.23
C PHE A 45 -14.64 10.93 3.55
N GLU A 46 -14.82 9.60 3.52
CA GLU A 46 -14.94 8.76 4.71
C GLU A 46 -13.59 8.45 5.39
N SER A 47 -12.47 8.98 4.90
CA SER A 47 -11.10 8.67 5.35
C SER A 47 -10.71 7.18 5.23
N LYS A 48 -11.42 6.41 4.40
CA LYS A 48 -11.11 5.01 4.05
C LYS A 48 -10.04 4.98 2.94
N TYR A 49 -8.86 5.48 3.26
CA TYR A 49 -7.82 5.76 2.26
C TYR A 49 -7.32 4.52 1.52
N ALA A 50 -7.20 3.36 2.18
CA ALA A 50 -6.79 2.12 1.53
C ALA A 50 -7.81 1.67 0.46
N ASP A 51 -9.10 1.79 0.75
CA ASP A 51 -10.17 1.45 -0.20
C ASP A 51 -10.18 2.45 -1.37
N ALA A 52 -10.03 3.74 -1.08
CA ALA A 52 -9.95 4.79 -2.09
C ALA A 52 -8.76 4.56 -3.05
N THR A 53 -7.59 4.22 -2.52
CA THR A 53 -6.41 3.83 -3.31
C THR A 53 -6.73 2.68 -4.27
N SER A 54 -7.45 1.65 -3.81
CA SER A 54 -7.86 0.53 -4.67
C SER A 54 -8.82 0.97 -5.78
N SER A 55 -9.83 1.77 -5.43
CA SER A 55 -10.84 2.28 -6.36
C SER A 55 -10.23 3.17 -7.45
N TYR A 56 -9.40 4.15 -7.09
CA TYR A 56 -8.74 5.02 -8.07
C TYR A 56 -7.75 4.25 -8.95
N THR A 57 -7.00 3.29 -8.39
CA THR A 57 -6.07 2.46 -9.18
C THR A 57 -6.83 1.66 -10.25
N ARG A 58 -7.94 1.01 -9.88
CA ARG A 58 -8.78 0.28 -10.84
C ARG A 58 -9.40 1.22 -11.89
N ALA A 59 -9.83 2.42 -11.49
CA ALA A 59 -10.35 3.42 -12.43
C ALA A 59 -9.27 3.88 -13.43
N GLU A 60 -8.07 4.21 -12.94
CA GLU A 60 -6.90 4.61 -13.74
C GLU A 60 -6.55 3.57 -14.80
N GLU A 61 -6.45 2.31 -14.39
CA GLU A 61 -6.12 1.22 -15.31
C GLU A 61 -7.16 1.06 -16.42
N ILE A 62 -8.45 1.22 -16.11
CA ILE A 62 -9.51 1.12 -17.12
C ILE A 62 -9.45 2.34 -18.04
N TYR A 63 -9.35 3.56 -17.52
CA TYR A 63 -9.22 4.77 -18.33
C TYR A 63 -8.01 4.71 -19.25
N ALA A 64 -6.87 4.20 -18.77
CA ALA A 64 -5.67 3.96 -19.56
C ALA A 64 -5.94 3.01 -20.73
N ARG A 65 -6.60 1.87 -20.45
CA ARG A 65 -6.95 0.85 -21.46
C ARG A 65 -7.90 1.37 -22.54
N ILE A 66 -8.84 2.24 -22.19
CA ILE A 66 -9.82 2.80 -23.14
C ILE A 66 -9.40 4.16 -23.73
N GLY A 67 -8.21 4.65 -23.41
CA GLY A 67 -7.65 5.89 -23.99
C GLY A 67 -8.24 7.19 -23.44
N LYS A 68 -8.95 7.17 -22.32
CA LYS A 68 -9.52 8.38 -21.69
C LYS A 68 -8.47 9.13 -20.87
N LYS A 69 -7.59 9.87 -21.56
CA LYS A 69 -6.41 10.51 -20.96
C LYS A 69 -6.71 11.53 -19.86
N SER A 70 -7.71 12.40 -20.04
CA SER A 70 -8.10 13.35 -19.00
C SER A 70 -8.59 12.62 -17.73
N ASP A 71 -9.41 11.59 -17.89
CA ASP A 71 -9.96 10.84 -16.75
C ASP A 71 -8.87 9.99 -16.07
N GLN A 72 -7.95 9.42 -16.85
CA GLN A 72 -6.76 8.72 -16.35
C GLN A 72 -5.91 9.64 -15.47
N ALA A 73 -5.63 10.87 -15.92
CA ALA A 73 -4.85 11.85 -15.16
C ALA A 73 -5.56 12.26 -13.88
N ASN A 74 -6.88 12.48 -13.93
CA ASN A 74 -7.68 12.78 -12.74
C ASN A 74 -7.62 11.65 -11.70
N ALA A 75 -7.73 10.39 -12.13
CA ALA A 75 -7.62 9.25 -11.23
C ALA A 75 -6.22 9.16 -10.58
N LEU A 76 -5.15 9.43 -11.34
CA LEU A 76 -3.79 9.49 -10.81
C LEU A 76 -3.59 10.64 -9.83
N TYR A 77 -4.15 11.81 -10.12
CA TYR A 77 -4.08 12.97 -9.22
C TYR A 77 -4.70 12.65 -7.86
N TRP A 78 -5.92 12.11 -7.84
CA TRP A 78 -6.57 11.76 -6.58
C TRP A 78 -5.95 10.55 -5.88
N LEU A 79 -5.38 9.60 -6.64
CA LEU A 79 -4.55 8.54 -6.08
C LEU A 79 -3.33 9.11 -5.33
N GLY A 80 -2.65 10.10 -5.94
CA GLY A 80 -1.54 10.81 -5.30
C GLY A 80 -1.95 11.54 -4.03
N GLU A 81 -3.15 12.15 -4.02
CA GLU A 81 -3.69 12.81 -2.84
C GLU A 81 -3.97 11.84 -1.69
N VAL A 82 -4.61 10.70 -2.00
CA VAL A 82 -4.88 9.67 -0.98
C VAL A 82 -3.57 9.08 -0.44
N GLN A 83 -2.60 8.78 -1.30
CA GLN A 83 -1.29 8.30 -0.88
C GLN A 83 -0.55 9.31 0.01
N ARG A 84 -0.67 10.61 -0.27
CA ARG A 84 -0.14 11.68 0.58
C ARG A 84 -0.81 11.68 1.95
N LEU A 85 -2.14 11.51 2.01
CA LEU A 85 -2.89 11.41 3.27
C LEU A 85 -2.49 10.15 4.07
N GLU A 86 -2.13 9.07 3.40
CA GLU A 86 -1.54 7.86 4.02
C GLU A 86 -0.06 8.01 4.39
N SER A 87 0.56 9.18 4.18
CA SER A 87 2.01 9.42 4.34
C SER A 87 2.90 8.54 3.45
N LYS A 88 2.37 7.97 2.36
CA LYS A 88 3.10 7.21 1.35
C LYS A 88 3.68 8.17 0.31
N TYR A 89 4.64 8.99 0.73
CA TYR A 89 5.12 10.12 -0.08
C TYR A 89 5.77 9.70 -1.40
N ALA A 90 6.54 8.62 -1.43
CA ALA A 90 7.15 8.11 -2.67
C ALA A 90 6.09 7.68 -3.71
N ASP A 91 5.04 6.98 -3.26
CA ASP A 91 3.94 6.57 -4.13
C ASP A 91 3.18 7.79 -4.66
N ALA A 92 2.90 8.77 -3.77
CA ALA A 92 2.25 10.02 -4.15
C ALA A 92 3.05 10.81 -5.19
N THR A 93 4.38 10.90 -5.03
CA THR A 93 5.29 11.49 -6.01
C THR A 93 5.14 10.82 -7.38
N SER A 94 5.09 9.48 -7.42
CA SER A 94 4.90 8.73 -8.67
C SER A 94 3.55 9.04 -9.33
N SER A 95 2.47 9.03 -8.55
CA SER A 95 1.11 9.29 -9.05
C SER A 95 0.97 10.72 -9.58
N TYR A 96 1.44 11.73 -8.85
CA TYR A 96 1.40 13.13 -9.30
C TYR A 96 2.26 13.37 -10.54
N THR A 97 3.45 12.76 -10.63
CA THR A 97 4.30 12.87 -11.82
C THR A 97 3.59 12.30 -13.05
N ARG A 98 2.97 11.13 -12.93
CA ARG A 98 2.21 10.53 -14.04
C ARG A 98 0.99 11.37 -14.43
N ALA A 99 0.29 11.98 -13.47
CA ALA A 99 -0.83 12.87 -13.75
C ALA A 99 -0.37 14.12 -14.52
N GLU A 100 0.70 14.77 -14.03
CA GLU A 100 1.33 15.94 -14.64
C GLU A 100 1.73 15.68 -16.09
N GLU A 101 2.45 14.57 -16.36
CA GLU A 101 2.86 14.21 -17.71
C GLU A 101 1.69 14.06 -18.67
N ILE A 102 0.57 13.50 -18.20
CA ILE A 102 -0.62 13.33 -19.02
C ILE A 102 -1.30 14.68 -19.26
N TYR A 103 -1.48 15.51 -18.22
CA TYR A 103 -2.06 16.84 -18.36
C TYR A 103 -1.25 17.72 -19.33
N ALA A 104 0.07 17.67 -19.24
CA ALA A 104 0.97 18.35 -20.17
C ALA A 104 0.74 17.89 -21.62
N ARG A 105 0.67 16.58 -21.86
CA ARG A 105 0.46 16.00 -23.20
C ARG A 105 -0.90 16.36 -23.81
N ILE A 106 -1.93 16.59 -23.00
CA ILE A 106 -3.28 16.93 -23.47
C ILE A 106 -3.61 18.44 -23.36
N GLY A 107 -2.65 19.28 -22.98
CA GLY A 107 -2.80 20.74 -22.94
C GLY A 107 -3.69 21.26 -21.80
N LYS A 108 -3.78 20.53 -20.68
CA LYS A 108 -4.56 20.94 -19.51
C LYS A 108 -3.66 21.67 -18.50
N GLU A 109 -3.28 22.90 -18.84
CA GLU A 109 -2.27 23.69 -18.10
C GLU A 109 -2.68 23.96 -16.63
N SER A 110 -3.96 24.21 -16.34
CA SER A 110 -4.43 24.41 -14.96
C SER A 110 -4.27 23.15 -14.12
N ASP A 111 -4.72 22.00 -14.65
CA ASP A 111 -4.62 20.72 -13.96
C ASP A 111 -3.14 20.29 -13.80
N GLN A 112 -2.30 20.60 -14.80
CA GLN A 112 -0.86 20.39 -14.74
C GLN A 112 -0.20 21.21 -13.62
N ALA A 113 -0.57 22.50 -13.49
CA ALA A 113 -0.07 23.36 -12.43
C ALA A 113 -0.46 22.85 -11.04
N ASP A 114 -1.68 22.36 -10.87
CA ASP A 114 -2.13 21.75 -9.62
C ASP A 114 -1.34 20.47 -9.29
N ALA A 115 -1.11 19.60 -10.28
CA ALA A 115 -0.28 18.41 -10.09
C ALA A 115 1.15 18.76 -9.69
N LEU A 116 1.76 19.79 -10.31
CA LEU A 116 3.10 20.28 -9.97
C LEU A 116 3.16 20.87 -8.55
N TYR A 117 2.13 21.62 -8.16
CA TYR A 117 2.04 22.19 -6.81
C TYR A 117 2.05 21.09 -5.73
N TRP A 118 1.26 20.04 -5.93
CA TRP A 118 1.22 18.93 -4.98
C TRP A 118 2.47 18.06 -5.05
N LEU A 119 3.05 17.86 -6.22
CA LEU A 119 4.34 17.19 -6.38
C LEU A 119 5.43 17.86 -5.53
N GLY A 120 5.59 19.18 -5.65
CA GLY A 120 6.55 19.94 -4.83
C GLY A 120 6.25 19.87 -3.33
N THR A 121 4.95 19.84 -2.97
CA THR A 121 4.52 19.67 -1.57
C THR A 121 4.91 18.31 -1.01
N VAL A 122 4.70 17.23 -1.76
CA VAL A 122 5.03 15.85 -1.36
C VAL A 122 6.53 15.65 -1.26
N GLN A 123 7.32 16.12 -2.23
CA GLN A 123 8.79 16.02 -2.19
C GLN A 123 9.37 16.68 -0.94
N ARG A 124 8.84 17.84 -0.55
CA ARG A 124 9.25 18.51 0.69
C ARG A 124 8.90 17.70 1.94
N LEU A 125 7.76 17.01 1.95
CA LEU A 125 7.35 16.14 3.07
C LEU A 125 8.24 14.89 3.15
N GLU A 126 8.58 14.30 2.00
CA GLU A 126 9.47 13.15 1.88
C GLU A 126 10.86 13.46 2.45
N SER A 127 11.46 14.60 2.08
CA SER A 127 12.76 15.02 2.64
C SER A 127 12.71 15.19 4.17
N LYS A 128 11.68 15.85 4.69
CA LYS A 128 11.53 16.05 6.15
C LYS A 128 11.35 14.73 6.90
N TYR A 129 10.64 13.77 6.31
CA TYR A 129 10.45 12.45 6.90
C TYR A 129 11.76 11.65 6.91
N ALA A 130 12.56 11.74 5.83
CA ALA A 130 13.90 11.16 5.76
C ALA A 130 14.86 11.77 6.81
N ASP A 131 14.81 13.09 7.02
CA ASP A 131 15.63 13.77 8.04
C ASP A 131 15.22 13.36 9.46
N ALA A 132 13.91 13.26 9.72
CA ALA A 132 13.38 12.87 11.02
C ALA A 132 13.73 11.42 11.38
N THR A 133 13.59 10.50 10.42
CA THR A 133 13.99 9.09 10.61
C THR A 133 15.49 8.96 10.84
N SER A 134 16.31 9.70 10.10
CA SER A 134 17.77 9.74 10.31
C SER A 134 18.14 10.25 11.71
N SER A 135 17.51 11.35 12.16
CA SER A 135 17.72 11.91 13.50
C SER A 135 17.30 10.94 14.62
N TYR A 136 16.18 10.22 14.45
CA TYR A 136 15.72 9.22 15.42
C TYR A 136 16.67 8.02 15.50
N THR A 137 17.19 7.55 14.36
CA THR A 137 18.16 6.44 14.35
C THR A 137 19.49 6.82 15.02
N TYR A 138 19.95 8.06 14.85
CA TYR A 138 21.17 8.57 15.49
C TYR A 138 20.97 8.87 16.99
N GLY A 139 19.76 9.25 17.39
CA GLY A 139 19.41 9.55 18.79
C GLY A 139 19.10 8.35 19.68
N ARG A 140 19.13 7.10 19.16
CA ARG A 140 18.96 5.91 20.00
C ARG A 140 20.23 5.70 20.82
N PRO A 141 20.21 5.85 22.16
CA PRO A 141 21.37 5.52 22.96
C PRO A 141 21.72 4.05 22.74
N GLU A 142 23.01 3.76 22.55
CA GLU A 142 23.48 2.38 22.68
C GLU A 142 22.94 1.82 24.01
N PRO A 143 22.35 0.61 24.02
CA PRO A 143 22.05 -0.03 25.29
C PRO A 143 23.36 -0.04 26.10
N PRO A 144 23.35 0.38 27.38
CA PRO A 144 24.55 0.36 28.20
C PRO A 144 25.15 -1.04 28.09
N GLY A 145 26.38 -1.11 27.59
CA GLY A 145 27.09 -2.36 27.33
C GLY A 145 26.93 -3.27 28.54
N LEU A 146 26.39 -4.47 28.30
CA LEU A 146 26.42 -5.52 29.30
C LEU A 146 27.88 -5.65 29.75
N PRO A 147 28.20 -5.56 31.05
CA PRO A 147 29.56 -5.70 31.50
C PRO A 147 30.05 -7.07 31.04
N GLU A 148 31.17 -7.09 30.32
CA GLU A 148 31.87 -8.31 29.93
C GLU A 148 31.91 -9.24 31.15
N SER A 149 31.30 -10.42 31.01
CA SER A 149 31.29 -11.41 32.08
C SER A 149 32.74 -11.82 32.31
N ARG A 150 33.32 -11.24 33.36
CA ARG A 150 34.63 -11.55 33.88
C ARG A 150 34.70 -13.06 34.08
N ALA A 151 35.61 -13.70 33.35
CA ALA A 151 35.88 -15.12 33.46
C ALA A 151 36.04 -15.51 34.93
N VAL A 152 35.09 -16.29 35.44
CA VAL A 152 35.24 -17.02 36.69
C VAL A 152 35.99 -18.32 36.36
N PRO A 153 37.08 -18.65 37.04
CA PRO A 153 37.79 -19.89 36.80
C PRO A 153 36.99 -21.06 37.38
N GLU A 154 36.53 -21.98 36.54
CA GLU A 154 36.02 -23.28 36.99
C GLU A 154 37.19 -24.17 37.45
N LEU A 155 37.25 -24.41 38.75
CA LEU A 155 37.98 -25.53 39.33
C LEU A 155 37.02 -26.72 39.53
N GLY A 156 37.06 -27.65 38.57
CA GLY A 156 37.00 -29.09 38.77
C GLY A 156 35.68 -29.75 39.22
N SER A 157 35.10 -30.58 38.35
CA SER A 157 34.75 -31.97 38.72
C SER A 157 34.47 -32.85 37.50
N LEU A 158 35.40 -33.80 37.28
CA LEU A 158 35.24 -35.19 36.83
C LEU A 158 34.18 -35.53 35.75
N ALA A 159 34.71 -35.86 34.58
CA ALA A 159 34.06 -36.56 33.48
C ALA A 159 33.78 -38.04 33.80
N GLY A 160 32.60 -38.53 33.41
CA GLY A 160 32.31 -39.94 33.13
C GLY A 160 31.80 -40.05 31.68
N PRO A 161 32.20 -41.06 30.88
CA PRO A 161 31.91 -41.11 29.46
C PRO A 161 30.65 -41.94 29.16
N GLN A 162 30.04 -41.73 27.98
CA GLN A 162 29.68 -42.78 27.00
C GLN A 162 28.89 -42.16 25.84
N LYS A 163 29.46 -42.28 24.64
CA LYS A 163 28.91 -41.87 23.36
C LYS A 163 28.39 -43.14 22.67
N GLY A 164 27.08 -43.23 22.47
CA GLY A 164 26.44 -44.28 21.67
C GLY A 164 26.24 -43.78 20.25
N ASP A 165 26.95 -44.40 19.30
CA ASP A 165 26.80 -44.19 17.87
C ASP A 165 25.50 -44.85 17.36
N HIS A 166 24.74 -44.13 16.53
CA HIS A 166 23.77 -44.70 15.60
C HIS A 166 24.05 -44.15 14.21
N PRO A 167 24.14 -45.04 13.21
CA PRO A 167 23.33 -44.81 12.02
C PRO A 167 22.74 -46.11 11.47
N SER A 168 21.58 -46.01 10.83
CA SER A 168 21.28 -46.53 9.48
C SER A 168 19.76 -46.58 9.24
N SER A 169 19.31 -45.81 8.25
CA SER A 169 18.03 -45.98 7.53
C SER A 169 18.26 -46.92 6.32
N PRO A 170 17.30 -47.11 5.39
CA PRO A 170 15.94 -47.70 5.44
C PRO A 170 15.89 -48.82 4.34
N PRO A 171 14.84 -49.09 3.49
CA PRO A 171 13.38 -48.83 3.51
C PRO A 171 12.47 -50.02 3.04
N ALA A 172 11.16 -49.74 3.00
CA ALA A 172 10.15 -50.06 1.95
C ALA A 172 9.29 -51.36 1.97
N THR A 173 7.96 -51.11 1.92
CA THR A 173 6.86 -51.81 1.17
C THR A 173 6.51 -53.27 1.55
N ILE A 174 5.26 -53.80 1.56
CA ILE A 174 3.95 -53.50 0.96
C ILE A 174 2.85 -54.43 1.58
N SER A 175 1.58 -53.99 1.49
CA SER A 175 0.35 -54.75 1.20
C SER A 175 -0.31 -55.77 2.17
N SER A 176 -1.46 -55.35 2.70
CA SER A 176 -2.82 -55.99 2.72
C SER A 176 -2.99 -57.51 2.88
N THR A 177 -3.75 -57.93 3.91
CA THR A 177 -5.01 -58.75 3.80
C THR A 177 -5.62 -58.95 5.19
N THR A 178 -6.93 -58.74 5.34
CA THR A 178 -7.72 -59.22 6.48
C THR A 178 -8.87 -60.02 5.90
N SER A 179 -8.93 -61.29 6.30
CA SER A 179 -10.05 -62.22 6.06
C SER A 179 -11.15 -62.02 7.08
#